data_AF-A0A8S0W0F3-F1
#
_entry.id   AF-A0A8S0W0F3-F1
#
_cell.length_a   1.000
_cell.length_b   1.000
_cell.length_c   1.000
_cell.angle_alpha   90.00
_cell.angle_beta   90.00
_cell.angle_gamma   90.00
#
_symmetry.space_group_name_H-M   'P 1'
#
loop_
_entity.id
_entity.type
_entity.pdbx_description
1 polymer ?
#
loop_
_entity_poly.entity_id
_entity_poly.type
_entity_poly.pdbx_seq_one_letter_code
_entity_poly.pdbx_strand_id
1 'polypeptide(L)'
;MCCLWEENIKKLADAGGLEAWELLSDDEKDQQDQETYNRLCRCLGNEAWEKLSTEAKEEAALYIWTGCCMHKEMNGTKGGATRMGGFWSWNKIPGPLKLFNHDNAAAVAAGPSTAHDQAMDVSQGGAIKLALLAGMLFNHKDNKKGLQDTYRIYFECCLGYAVHFPDTRNTHFQSHLQGATELLIHLPLYIDLMLEVKDNKEKGNFNHLELNMFNGLHDTPTLMEMAALTLYLLTISYSYMRVVRGSGEQRINTLDLVPLHDKVKNHCQAVIDNPDLLLAQDASFETGSFDGKPWERADAFYTVQRMVPTLPYLRGCLIDFFEGALETWEQFGLEFEKGRPINGMTEEQKKRLFTSATNDHNEGALSKLCTDLRCAPNMSLTCWNAGTMYKCNRTHGFMKKILTQKHKAFLCSEVHRLDSLKLDQQRRQKQAEYNQ
;
A
#
# COMPACT_ATOMS: atom_id res chain seq x y z
N MET A 1 13.36 -32.08 -34.89
CA MET A 1 12.90 -31.08 -35.87
C MET A 1 11.43 -31.40 -36.15
N CYS A 2 10.51 -30.92 -35.31
CA CYS A 2 9.08 -31.03 -35.61
C CYS A 2 8.74 -30.21 -36.86
N CYS A 3 8.33 -30.87 -37.95
CA CYS A 3 7.82 -30.15 -39.11
C CYS A 3 6.29 -30.07 -39.06
N LEU A 4 5.73 -28.95 -39.55
CA LEU A 4 4.28 -28.71 -39.63
C LEU A 4 3.54 -29.85 -40.35
N TRP A 5 4.22 -30.51 -41.28
CA TRP A 5 3.68 -31.62 -42.06
C TRP A 5 3.48 -32.89 -41.21
N GLU A 6 4.45 -33.27 -40.36
CA GLU A 6 4.34 -34.43 -39.46
C GLU A 6 3.21 -34.26 -38.43
N GLU A 7 3.12 -33.07 -37.82
CA GLU A 7 2.05 -32.78 -36.85
C GLU A 7 0.66 -32.75 -37.51
N ASN A 8 0.56 -32.30 -38.76
CA ASN A 8 -0.70 -32.37 -39.52
C ASN A 8 -1.08 -33.81 -39.88
N ILE A 9 -0.12 -34.66 -40.24
CA ILE A 9 -0.39 -36.08 -40.47
C ILE A 9 -0.86 -36.76 -39.19
N LYS A 10 -0.21 -36.46 -38.07
CA LYS A 10 -0.60 -36.98 -36.76
C LYS A 10 -1.99 -36.53 -36.36
N LYS A 11 -2.32 -35.24 -36.54
CA LYS A 11 -3.67 -34.69 -36.35
C LYS A 11 -4.71 -35.46 -37.18
N LEU A 12 -4.45 -35.67 -38.48
CA LEU A 12 -5.36 -36.42 -39.34
C LEU A 12 -5.50 -37.89 -38.91
N ALA A 13 -4.43 -38.52 -38.42
CA ALA A 13 -4.47 -39.88 -37.89
C ALA A 13 -5.25 -39.97 -36.57
N ASP A 14 -5.05 -39.02 -35.65
CA ASP A 14 -5.75 -38.92 -34.36
C ASP A 14 -7.26 -38.68 -34.56
N ALA A 15 -7.64 -37.97 -35.64
CA ALA A 15 -9.03 -37.79 -36.07
C ALA A 15 -9.66 -39.04 -36.71
N GLY A 16 -8.91 -40.13 -36.90
CA GLY A 16 -9.38 -41.36 -37.55
C GLY A 16 -9.17 -41.42 -39.07
N GLY A 17 -8.36 -40.53 -39.62
CA GLY A 17 -8.07 -40.41 -41.06
C GLY A 17 -8.75 -39.21 -41.72
N LEU A 18 -8.44 -38.97 -43.00
CA LEU A 18 -8.94 -37.82 -43.74
C LEU A 18 -10.48 -37.80 -43.86
N GLU A 19 -11.09 -38.97 -44.05
CA GLU A 19 -12.55 -39.09 -44.19
C GLU A 19 -13.27 -38.73 -42.88
N ALA A 20 -12.73 -39.17 -41.74
CA ALA A 20 -13.26 -38.83 -40.43
C ALA A 20 -13.02 -37.34 -40.08
N TRP A 21 -11.87 -36.80 -40.46
CA TRP A 21 -11.58 -35.37 -40.36
C TRP A 21 -12.57 -34.52 -41.15
N GLU A 22 -12.89 -34.90 -42.39
CA GLU A 22 -13.83 -34.12 -43.22
C GLU A 22 -15.25 -34.10 -42.67
N LEU A 23 -15.63 -35.11 -41.89
CA LEU A 23 -16.93 -35.22 -41.22
C LEU A 23 -17.04 -34.39 -39.93
N LEU A 24 -15.92 -33.86 -39.41
CA LEU A 24 -15.92 -32.94 -38.29
C LEU A 24 -16.56 -31.61 -38.69
N SER A 25 -17.23 -30.97 -37.73
CA SER A 25 -17.70 -29.60 -37.89
C SER A 25 -16.54 -28.61 -38.03
N ASP A 26 -16.79 -27.44 -38.59
CA ASP A 26 -15.77 -26.38 -38.72
C ASP A 26 -15.20 -25.99 -37.35
N ASP A 27 -16.04 -25.92 -36.31
CA ASP A 27 -15.59 -25.63 -34.93
C ASP A 27 -14.64 -26.71 -34.37
N GLU A 28 -14.91 -27.99 -34.65
CA GLU A 28 -14.04 -29.11 -34.21
C GLU A 28 -12.72 -29.14 -34.99
N LYS A 29 -12.76 -28.83 -36.29
CA LYS A 29 -11.56 -28.69 -37.12
C LYS A 29 -10.69 -27.54 -36.61
N ASP A 30 -11.29 -26.38 -36.34
CA ASP A 30 -10.61 -25.21 -35.80
C ASP A 30 -9.98 -25.51 -34.42
N GLN A 31 -10.69 -26.23 -33.56
CA GLN A 31 -10.15 -26.65 -32.26
C GLN A 31 -8.92 -27.56 -32.43
N GLN A 32 -9.00 -28.59 -33.27
CA GLN A 32 -7.88 -29.51 -33.50
C GLN A 32 -6.70 -28.83 -34.20
N ASP A 33 -6.95 -27.86 -35.07
CA ASP A 33 -5.90 -27.02 -35.69
C ASP A 33 -5.21 -26.15 -34.65
N GLN A 34 -5.96 -25.54 -33.73
CA GLN A 34 -5.41 -24.76 -32.63
C GLN A 34 -4.56 -25.63 -31.68
N GLU A 35 -5.02 -26.84 -31.38
CA GLU A 35 -4.27 -27.81 -30.57
C GLU A 35 -2.97 -28.24 -31.27
N THR A 36 -3.05 -28.53 -32.57
CA THR A 36 -1.88 -28.90 -33.39
C THR A 36 -0.87 -27.75 -33.47
N TYR A 37 -1.35 -26.52 -33.67
CA TYR A 37 -0.52 -25.32 -33.62
C TYR A 37 0.18 -25.18 -32.26
N ASN A 38 -0.56 -25.34 -31.16
CA ASN A 38 0.01 -25.28 -29.80
C ASN A 38 1.06 -26.36 -29.55
N ARG A 39 0.85 -27.59 -30.03
CA ARG A 39 1.86 -28.68 -29.97
C ARG A 39 3.12 -28.30 -30.75
N LEU A 40 2.97 -27.82 -31.97
CA LEU A 40 4.08 -27.41 -32.81
C LEU A 40 4.87 -26.27 -32.16
N CYS A 41 4.19 -25.25 -31.63
CA CYS A 41 4.82 -24.16 -30.88
C CYS A 41 5.63 -24.68 -29.69
N ARG A 42 5.11 -25.64 -28.92
CA ARG A 42 5.84 -26.25 -27.79
C ARG A 42 7.05 -27.05 -28.26
N CYS A 43 6.92 -27.84 -29.32
CA CYS A 43 8.02 -28.64 -29.86
C CYS A 43 9.16 -27.74 -30.36
N LEU A 44 8.83 -26.76 -31.21
CA LEU A 44 9.79 -25.79 -31.71
C LEU A 44 10.39 -24.94 -30.59
N GLY A 45 9.57 -24.54 -29.62
CA GLY A 45 9.99 -23.82 -28.42
C GLY A 45 11.00 -24.62 -27.60
N ASN A 46 10.75 -25.90 -27.36
CA ASN A 46 11.67 -26.80 -26.65
C ASN A 46 12.96 -27.01 -27.45
N GLU A 47 12.88 -27.22 -28.77
CA GLU A 47 14.08 -27.34 -29.62
C GLU A 47 14.91 -26.06 -29.61
N ALA A 48 14.28 -24.89 -29.63
CA ALA A 48 14.96 -23.61 -29.51
C ALA A 48 15.55 -23.42 -28.11
N TRP A 49 14.82 -23.79 -27.07
CA TRP A 49 15.26 -23.76 -25.68
C TRP A 49 16.51 -24.60 -25.49
N GLU A 50 16.54 -25.85 -25.98
CA GLU A 50 17.68 -26.74 -25.84
C GLU A 50 18.95 -26.26 -26.55
N LYS A 51 18.82 -25.38 -27.54
CA LYS A 51 19.96 -24.74 -28.23
C LYS A 51 20.51 -23.53 -27.49
N LEU A 52 19.80 -22.99 -26.51
CA LEU A 52 20.29 -21.89 -25.67
C LEU A 52 21.45 -22.38 -24.80
N SER A 53 22.44 -21.51 -24.59
CA SER A 53 23.47 -21.76 -23.57
C SER A 53 22.85 -21.78 -22.18
N THR A 54 23.57 -22.32 -21.20
CA THR A 54 23.11 -22.33 -19.80
C THR A 54 22.77 -20.92 -19.34
N GLU A 55 23.60 -19.93 -19.66
CA GLU A 55 23.40 -18.53 -19.29
C GLU A 55 22.14 -17.95 -19.94
N ALA A 56 21.87 -18.29 -21.21
CA ALA A 56 20.68 -17.81 -21.91
C ALA A 56 19.39 -18.49 -21.41
N LYS A 57 19.46 -19.77 -20.99
CA LYS A 57 18.35 -20.46 -20.31
C LYS A 57 18.06 -19.83 -18.94
N GLU A 58 19.10 -19.59 -18.14
CA GLU A 58 18.99 -18.92 -16.84
C GLU A 58 18.37 -17.54 -16.97
N GLU A 59 18.81 -16.75 -17.95
CA GLU A 59 18.27 -15.43 -18.22
C GLU A 59 16.80 -15.47 -18.67
N ALA A 60 16.44 -16.39 -19.56
CA ALA A 60 15.08 -16.53 -20.05
C ALA A 60 14.11 -17.11 -19.01
N ALA A 61 14.62 -17.88 -18.04
CA ALA A 61 13.87 -18.40 -16.90
C ALA A 61 13.79 -17.43 -15.71
N LEU A 62 14.42 -16.26 -15.79
CA LEU A 62 14.50 -15.33 -14.68
C LEU A 62 13.17 -14.58 -14.49
N TYR A 63 12.40 -15.04 -13.50
CA TYR A 63 11.17 -14.38 -13.05
C TYR A 63 11.35 -13.90 -11.62
N ILE A 64 11.16 -12.59 -11.42
CA ILE A 64 11.29 -11.95 -10.11
C ILE A 64 9.96 -11.32 -9.73
N TRP A 65 9.56 -11.54 -8.49
CA TRP A 65 8.48 -10.80 -7.85
C TRP A 65 9.07 -9.86 -6.81
N THR A 66 8.58 -8.63 -6.78
CA THR A 66 8.94 -7.63 -5.76
C THR A 66 7.68 -6.97 -5.24
N GLY A 67 7.46 -7.02 -3.92
CA GLY A 67 6.37 -6.27 -3.29
C GLY A 67 6.62 -4.74 -3.25
N CYS A 68 5.57 -3.94 -3.20
CA CYS A 68 5.68 -2.47 -3.04
C CYS A 68 6.36 -2.11 -1.71
N CYS A 69 7.42 -1.30 -1.75
CA CYS A 69 8.19 -0.91 -0.57
C CYS A 69 7.36 -0.11 0.45
N MET A 70 6.42 0.72 -0.01
CA MET A 70 5.57 1.53 0.86
C MET A 70 4.58 0.66 1.65
N HIS A 71 4.11 -0.44 1.07
CA HIS A 71 3.30 -1.42 1.78
C HIS A 71 4.11 -2.18 2.82
N LYS A 72 5.40 -2.45 2.56
CA LYS A 72 6.29 -3.07 3.56
C LYS A 72 6.45 -2.17 4.79
N GLU A 73 6.65 -0.86 4.58
CA GLU A 73 6.70 0.13 5.67
C GLU A 73 5.39 0.20 6.45
N MET A 74 4.25 0.26 5.75
CA MET A 74 2.93 0.27 6.37
C MET A 74 2.65 -1.03 7.16
N ASN A 75 3.09 -2.18 6.64
CA ASN A 75 2.98 -3.46 7.33
C ASN A 75 3.88 -3.47 8.56
N GLY A 76 5.12 -2.99 8.48
CA GLY A 76 6.01 -2.83 9.64
C GLY A 76 5.34 -2.00 10.75
N THR A 77 4.70 -0.88 10.37
CA THR A 77 3.89 -0.08 11.30
C THR A 77 2.75 -0.87 11.92
N LYS A 78 2.01 -1.64 11.11
CA LYS A 78 0.90 -2.49 11.58
C LYS A 78 1.36 -3.58 12.54
N GLY A 79 2.49 -4.22 12.24
CA GLY A 79 3.12 -5.22 13.09
C GLY A 79 3.50 -4.63 14.45
N GLY A 80 4.21 -3.50 14.43
CA GLY A 80 4.59 -2.80 15.64
C GLY A 80 3.39 -2.36 16.48
N ALA A 81 2.37 -1.77 15.85
CA ALA A 81 1.16 -1.34 16.55
C ALA A 81 0.39 -2.51 17.16
N THR A 82 0.36 -3.66 16.48
CA THR A 82 -0.30 -4.87 16.98
C THR A 82 0.42 -5.42 18.21
N ARG A 83 1.75 -5.53 18.17
CA ARG A 83 2.54 -6.04 19.30
C ARG A 83 2.51 -5.07 20.48
N MET A 84 2.67 -3.77 20.23
CA MET A 84 2.51 -2.72 21.24
C MET A 84 1.12 -2.73 21.89
N GLY A 85 0.04 -3.02 21.15
CA GLY A 85 -1.28 -3.19 21.74
C GLY A 85 -1.38 -4.37 22.71
N GLY A 86 -0.54 -5.40 22.53
CA GLY A 86 -0.41 -6.56 23.42
C GLY A 86 0.36 -6.27 24.71
N PHE A 87 1.31 -5.34 24.67
CA PHE A 87 2.19 -4.93 25.78
C PHE A 87 1.43 -4.79 27.11
N TRP A 88 0.31 -4.06 27.08
CA TRP A 88 -0.49 -3.74 28.26
C TRP A 88 -0.98 -5.00 28.98
N SER A 89 -1.53 -5.95 28.21
CA SER A 89 -2.07 -7.21 28.75
C SER A 89 -0.95 -8.11 29.27
N TRP A 90 0.14 -8.27 28.50
CA TRP A 90 1.26 -9.13 28.87
C TRP A 90 1.94 -8.67 30.16
N ASN A 91 2.02 -7.37 30.38
CA ASN A 91 2.61 -6.77 31.56
C ASN A 91 1.60 -6.52 32.70
N LYS A 92 0.32 -6.88 32.50
CA LYS A 92 -0.76 -6.66 33.48
C LYS A 92 -0.92 -5.19 33.89
N ILE A 93 -0.70 -4.29 32.94
CA ILE A 93 -0.84 -2.84 33.09
C ILE A 93 -2.17 -2.43 32.43
N PRO A 94 -2.97 -1.54 33.05
CA PRO A 94 -4.15 -0.98 32.38
C PRO A 94 -3.75 -0.34 31.05
N GLY A 95 -4.30 -0.86 29.96
CA GLY A 95 -4.07 -0.34 28.62
C GLY A 95 -4.92 0.90 28.30
N PRO A 96 -4.85 1.35 27.04
CA PRO A 96 -5.59 2.50 26.58
C PRO A 96 -7.10 2.41 26.81
N LEU A 97 -7.70 3.57 27.07
CA LEU A 97 -9.14 3.70 27.16
C LEU A 97 -9.81 3.17 25.88
N LYS A 98 -10.77 2.25 26.03
CA LYS A 98 -11.59 1.79 24.91
C LYS A 98 -12.50 2.94 24.44
N LEU A 99 -12.39 3.28 23.15
CA LEU A 99 -13.16 4.35 22.52
C LEU A 99 -14.41 3.76 21.85
N PHE A 100 -15.41 3.44 22.66
CA PHE A 100 -16.65 2.81 22.23
C PHE A 100 -17.43 3.69 21.24
N ASN A 101 -18.03 3.09 20.21
CA ASN A 101 -19.09 3.79 19.48
C ASN A 101 -20.34 3.93 20.37
N HIS A 102 -21.32 4.71 19.92
CA HIS A 102 -22.54 4.99 20.68
C HIS A 102 -23.24 3.71 21.17
N ASP A 103 -23.41 2.72 20.28
CA ASP A 103 -24.17 1.50 20.60
C ASP A 103 -23.40 0.58 21.55
N ASN A 104 -22.08 0.48 21.35
CA ASN A 104 -21.19 -0.28 22.23
C ASN A 104 -21.13 0.37 23.62
N ALA A 105 -21.11 1.70 23.71
CA ALA A 105 -21.15 2.39 25.00
C ALA A 105 -22.46 2.15 25.74
N ALA A 106 -23.60 2.19 25.01
CA ALA A 106 -24.90 1.85 25.57
C ALA A 106 -24.95 0.38 26.06
N ALA A 107 -24.40 -0.55 25.28
CA ALA A 107 -24.31 -1.96 25.65
C ALA A 107 -23.46 -2.19 26.91
N VAL A 108 -22.33 -1.49 27.03
CA VAL A 108 -21.47 -1.56 28.23
C VAL A 108 -22.19 -0.96 29.45
N ALA A 109 -22.86 0.19 29.27
CA ALA A 109 -23.60 0.85 30.34
C ALA A 109 -24.82 0.04 30.84
N ALA A 110 -25.41 -0.81 30.00
CA ALA A 110 -26.53 -1.68 30.36
C ALA A 110 -26.13 -2.82 31.31
N GLY A 111 -24.83 -3.08 31.50
CA GLY A 111 -24.31 -4.10 32.40
C GLY A 111 -24.08 -5.47 31.74
N PRO A 112 -23.72 -6.50 32.54
CA PRO A 112 -23.25 -7.79 32.04
C PRO A 112 -24.26 -8.48 31.11
N SER A 113 -23.83 -8.74 29.87
CA SER A 113 -24.63 -9.38 28.83
C SER A 113 -23.73 -9.81 27.67
N THR A 114 -24.24 -10.64 26.75
CA THR A 114 -23.52 -10.97 25.52
C THR A 114 -23.20 -9.72 24.68
N ALA A 115 -24.08 -8.71 24.70
CA ALA A 115 -23.86 -7.45 23.99
C ALA A 115 -22.75 -6.62 24.66
N HIS A 116 -22.66 -6.63 25.99
CA HIS A 116 -21.57 -6.02 26.74
C HIS A 116 -20.23 -6.67 26.37
N ASP A 117 -20.15 -8.00 26.40
CA ASP A 117 -18.90 -8.72 26.11
C ASP A 117 -18.45 -8.49 24.67
N GLN A 118 -19.38 -8.55 23.72
CA GLN A 118 -19.12 -8.21 22.33
C GLN A 118 -18.64 -6.76 22.16
N ALA A 119 -19.28 -5.81 22.85
CA ALA A 119 -18.89 -4.40 22.82
C ALA A 119 -17.48 -4.19 23.38
N MET A 120 -17.10 -4.94 24.41
CA MET A 120 -15.74 -4.96 24.94
C MET A 120 -14.77 -5.52 23.89
N ASP A 121 -15.07 -6.66 23.28
CA ASP A 121 -14.14 -7.34 22.36
C ASP A 121 -13.89 -6.57 21.06
N VAL A 122 -14.92 -5.94 20.48
CA VAL A 122 -14.80 -5.25 19.19
C VAL A 122 -14.32 -3.80 19.31
N SER A 123 -14.37 -3.20 20.51
CA SER A 123 -14.00 -1.79 20.69
C SER A 123 -12.51 -1.64 20.92
N GLN A 124 -11.92 -0.75 20.13
CA GLN A 124 -10.49 -0.44 20.18
C GLN A 124 -10.24 0.85 20.97
N GLY A 125 -9.05 0.95 21.55
CA GLY A 125 -8.51 2.17 22.14
C GLY A 125 -7.17 2.53 21.50
N GLY A 126 -6.43 3.44 22.13
CA GLY A 126 -5.04 3.68 21.78
C GLY A 126 -4.83 4.61 20.59
N ALA A 127 -3.56 4.77 20.23
CA ALA A 127 -3.11 5.83 19.34
C ALA A 127 -3.68 5.71 17.91
N ILE A 128 -3.70 4.49 17.36
CA ILE A 128 -4.23 4.23 16.02
C ILE A 128 -5.72 4.58 15.96
N LYS A 129 -6.48 4.18 16.97
CA LYS A 129 -7.92 4.48 17.03
C LYS A 129 -8.15 5.98 17.19
N LEU A 130 -7.39 6.65 18.05
CA LEU A 130 -7.52 8.09 18.24
C LEU A 130 -7.19 8.88 16.96
N ALA A 131 -6.11 8.52 16.27
CA ALA A 131 -5.73 9.14 14.99
C ALA A 131 -6.81 8.94 13.89
N LEU A 132 -7.49 7.80 13.90
CA LEU A 132 -8.65 7.55 13.03
C LEU A 132 -9.82 8.49 13.38
N LEU A 133 -10.19 8.60 14.66
CA LEU A 133 -11.28 9.49 15.10
C LEU A 133 -10.95 10.96 14.79
N ALA A 134 -9.70 11.37 14.98
CA ALA A 134 -9.21 12.69 14.64
C ALA A 134 -9.35 12.97 13.14
N GLY A 135 -9.03 12.01 12.26
CA GLY A 135 -9.28 12.16 10.83
C GLY A 135 -10.77 12.27 10.48
N MET A 136 -11.63 11.53 11.19
CA MET A 136 -13.08 11.65 11.03
C MET A 136 -13.62 13.00 11.48
N LEU A 137 -13.02 13.64 12.49
CA LEU A 137 -13.42 14.97 12.96
C LEU A 137 -12.81 16.09 12.11
N PHE A 138 -11.49 16.09 11.93
CA PHE A 138 -10.74 17.23 11.41
C PHE A 138 -10.41 17.13 9.91
N ASN A 139 -10.67 16.00 9.27
CA ASN A 139 -10.49 15.80 7.81
C ASN A 139 -11.62 14.92 7.23
N HIS A 140 -12.87 15.30 7.50
CA HIS A 140 -14.04 14.51 7.10
C HIS A 140 -14.31 14.58 5.58
N LYS A 141 -14.89 13.51 5.00
CA LYS A 141 -15.17 13.45 3.53
C LYS A 141 -16.29 14.37 3.09
N ASP A 142 -17.22 14.59 4.00
CA ASP A 142 -18.33 15.52 3.87
C ASP A 142 -17.96 16.77 4.66
N ASN A 143 -17.71 17.86 3.93
CA ASN A 143 -17.31 19.16 4.48
C ASN A 143 -18.36 19.77 5.41
N LYS A 144 -19.58 19.22 5.48
CA LYS A 144 -20.64 19.70 6.38
C LYS A 144 -20.71 18.98 7.72
N LYS A 145 -20.04 17.83 7.88
CA LYS A 145 -20.20 16.95 9.06
C LYS A 145 -19.02 16.96 10.02
N GLY A 146 -17.84 17.36 9.55
CA GLY A 146 -16.64 17.45 10.37
C GLY A 146 -16.43 18.83 11.00
N LEU A 147 -15.39 18.93 11.82
CA LEU A 147 -14.84 20.15 12.39
C LEU A 147 -13.68 20.69 11.55
N GLN A 148 -13.53 20.28 10.29
CA GLN A 148 -12.36 20.57 9.46
C GLN A 148 -12.08 22.08 9.33
N ASP A 149 -13.07 22.89 8.97
CA ASP A 149 -12.85 24.33 8.81
C ASP A 149 -12.64 25.01 10.17
N THR A 150 -13.36 24.59 11.20
CA THR A 150 -13.18 25.08 12.58
C THR A 150 -11.76 24.81 13.09
N TYR A 151 -11.28 23.58 12.93
CA TYR A 151 -9.92 23.17 13.23
C TYR A 151 -8.89 24.02 12.48
N ARG A 152 -9.06 24.19 11.16
CA ARG A 152 -8.13 24.96 10.33
C ARG A 152 -8.05 26.42 10.76
N ILE A 153 -9.19 27.06 10.95
CA ILE A 153 -9.26 28.48 11.37
C ILE A 153 -8.65 28.64 12.77
N TYR A 154 -9.02 27.78 13.73
CA TYR A 154 -8.50 27.85 15.09
C TYR A 154 -6.98 27.69 15.11
N PHE A 155 -6.45 26.66 14.46
CA PHE A 155 -5.00 26.42 14.43
C PHE A 155 -4.25 27.49 13.63
N GLU A 156 -4.82 28.02 12.55
CA GLU A 156 -4.21 29.13 11.80
C GLU A 156 -4.11 30.39 12.67
N CYS A 157 -5.13 30.69 13.48
CA CYS A 157 -5.08 31.77 14.45
C CYS A 157 -4.02 31.55 15.54
N CYS A 158 -3.86 30.32 16.04
CA CYS A 158 -2.91 30.01 17.10
C CYS A 158 -1.45 29.88 16.62
N LEU A 159 -1.24 29.33 15.43
CA LEU A 159 0.09 28.99 14.89
C LEU A 159 0.60 30.00 13.86
N GLY A 160 -0.29 30.81 13.28
CA GLY A 160 0.04 31.79 12.23
C GLY A 160 0.19 31.20 10.83
N TYR A 161 -0.18 29.93 10.62
CA TYR A 161 -0.17 29.28 9.31
C TYR A 161 -1.26 28.20 9.20
N ALA A 162 -1.72 27.97 7.97
CA ALA A 162 -2.73 26.95 7.71
C ALA A 162 -2.18 25.54 7.92
N VAL A 163 -2.93 24.72 8.66
CA VAL A 163 -2.62 23.31 8.91
C VAL A 163 -3.67 22.39 8.30
N HIS A 164 -3.27 21.14 8.06
CA HIS A 164 -4.17 20.10 7.56
C HIS A 164 -3.92 18.82 8.35
N PHE A 165 -5.00 18.24 8.90
CA PHE A 165 -4.87 16.97 9.61
C PHE A 165 -4.56 15.84 8.60
N PRO A 166 -3.62 14.92 8.91
CA PRO A 166 -3.29 13.80 8.06
C PRO A 166 -4.50 12.95 7.64
N ASP A 167 -4.49 12.43 6.41
CA ASP A 167 -5.63 11.72 5.80
C ASP A 167 -5.74 10.26 6.27
N THR A 168 -5.99 10.07 7.57
CA THR A 168 -6.07 8.73 8.21
C THR A 168 -7.25 7.90 7.72
N ARG A 169 -8.33 8.53 7.24
CA ARG A 169 -9.53 7.82 6.74
C ARG A 169 -9.28 7.00 5.47
N ASN A 170 -8.38 7.48 4.61
CA ASN A 170 -8.09 6.90 3.30
C ASN A 170 -6.92 5.91 3.38
N THR A 171 -6.38 5.68 4.59
CA THR A 171 -5.25 4.78 4.84
C THR A 171 -4.05 5.13 3.95
N HIS A 172 -3.79 6.42 3.73
CA HIS A 172 -2.55 6.85 3.07
C HIS A 172 -1.34 6.34 3.86
N PHE A 173 -0.26 5.98 3.15
CA PHE A 173 0.99 5.57 3.80
C PHE A 173 1.42 6.62 4.83
N GLN A 174 1.87 6.15 6.00
CA GLN A 174 2.28 6.98 7.14
C GLN A 174 1.18 7.84 7.77
N SER A 175 -0.07 7.85 7.26
CA SER A 175 -1.11 8.77 7.73
C SER A 175 -1.41 8.65 9.22
N HIS A 176 -1.49 7.43 9.76
CA HIS A 176 -1.76 7.22 11.19
C HIS A 176 -0.58 7.60 12.07
N LEU A 177 0.65 7.35 11.61
CA LEU A 177 1.86 7.81 12.28
C LEU A 177 1.91 9.35 12.34
N GLN A 178 1.65 10.00 11.20
CA GLN A 178 1.60 11.46 11.09
C GLN A 178 0.45 12.03 11.93
N GLY A 179 -0.72 11.39 11.92
CA GLY A 179 -1.87 11.81 12.72
C GLY A 179 -1.58 11.74 14.22
N ALA A 180 -0.99 10.64 14.69
CA ALA A 180 -0.53 10.52 16.08
C ALA A 180 0.52 11.60 16.43
N THR A 181 1.46 11.85 15.52
CA THR A 181 2.50 12.87 15.70
C THR A 181 1.92 14.28 15.79
N GLU A 182 0.99 14.63 14.90
CA GLU A 182 0.31 15.94 14.87
C GLU A 182 -0.48 16.17 16.17
N LEU A 183 -1.26 15.16 16.59
CA LEU A 183 -2.01 15.21 17.85
C LEU A 183 -1.09 15.41 19.05
N LEU A 184 0.07 14.76 19.08
CA LEU A 184 1.01 14.83 20.19
C LEU A 184 1.69 16.20 20.29
N ILE A 185 2.13 16.75 19.15
CA ILE A 185 2.81 18.07 19.09
C ILE A 185 1.88 19.19 19.56
N HIS A 186 0.63 19.15 19.10
CA HIS A 186 -0.35 20.18 19.37
C HIS A 186 -1.38 19.76 20.42
N LEU A 187 -1.03 18.82 21.30
CA LEU A 187 -1.94 18.23 22.28
C LEU A 187 -2.75 19.29 23.08
N PRO A 188 -2.13 20.34 23.65
CA PRO A 188 -2.88 21.39 24.36
C PRO A 188 -3.88 22.11 23.45
N LEU A 189 -3.50 22.45 22.22
CA LEU A 189 -4.38 23.13 21.26
C LEU A 189 -5.55 22.26 20.84
N TYR A 190 -5.35 20.94 20.71
CA TYR A 190 -6.46 20.02 20.45
C TYR A 190 -7.41 19.94 21.64
N ILE A 191 -6.91 19.90 22.87
CA ILE A 191 -7.75 19.91 24.07
C ILE A 191 -8.57 21.20 24.14
N ASP A 192 -7.93 22.35 23.95
CA ASP A 192 -8.59 23.67 23.98
C ASP A 192 -9.64 23.81 22.85
N LEU A 193 -9.30 23.39 21.63
CA LEU A 193 -10.26 23.36 20.51
C LEU A 193 -11.49 22.52 20.84
N MET A 194 -11.31 21.35 21.46
CA MET A 194 -12.43 20.50 21.84
C MET A 194 -13.31 21.19 22.88
N LEU A 195 -12.73 21.87 23.87
CA LEU A 195 -13.51 22.64 24.85
C LEU A 195 -14.28 23.79 24.18
N GLU A 196 -13.68 24.53 23.26
CA GLU A 196 -14.38 25.58 22.51
C GLU A 196 -15.55 25.01 21.67
N VAL A 197 -15.35 23.86 21.02
CA VAL A 197 -16.41 23.17 20.28
C VAL A 197 -17.56 22.74 21.20
N LYS A 198 -17.27 22.33 22.43
CA LYS A 198 -18.30 22.01 23.43
C LYS A 198 -19.06 23.25 23.85
N ASP A 199 -18.37 24.33 24.18
CA ASP A 199 -18.95 25.57 24.73
C ASP A 199 -19.79 26.32 23.69
N ASN A 200 -19.42 26.21 22.41
CA ASN A 200 -20.17 26.80 21.30
C ASN A 200 -21.49 26.06 20.96
N LYS A 201 -21.75 24.90 21.57
CA LYS A 201 -23.00 24.17 21.36
C LYS A 201 -24.08 24.65 22.31
N GLU A 202 -25.31 24.75 21.81
CA GLU A 202 -26.50 25.12 22.60
C GLU A 202 -26.64 24.28 23.89
N LYS A 203 -26.36 22.98 23.80
CA LYS A 203 -26.45 22.05 24.95
C LYS A 203 -25.19 22.01 25.81
N GLY A 204 -24.08 22.64 25.39
CA GLY A 204 -22.81 22.64 26.12
C GLY A 204 -22.20 21.25 26.34
N ASN A 205 -22.50 20.27 25.47
CA ASN A 205 -22.11 18.87 25.65
C ASN A 205 -21.45 18.31 24.39
N PHE A 206 -20.48 17.42 24.60
CA PHE A 206 -19.89 16.63 23.54
C PHE A 206 -20.89 15.63 22.95
N ASN A 207 -20.80 15.41 21.63
CA ASN A 207 -21.34 14.18 21.06
C ASN A 207 -20.41 13.00 21.37
N HIS A 208 -20.84 11.78 21.06
CA HIS A 208 -20.08 10.58 21.44
C HIS A 208 -18.69 10.49 20.78
N LEU A 209 -18.56 10.95 19.54
CA LEU A 209 -17.28 10.96 18.82
C LEU A 209 -16.30 11.98 19.43
N GLU A 210 -16.80 13.17 19.73
CA GLU A 210 -16.03 14.24 20.36
C GLU A 210 -15.62 13.88 21.79
N LEU A 211 -16.49 13.23 22.56
CA LEU A 211 -16.16 12.77 23.90
C LEU A 211 -15.05 11.72 23.86
N ASN A 212 -15.11 10.78 22.92
CA ASN A 212 -14.03 9.81 22.72
C ASN A 212 -12.72 10.49 22.33
N MET A 213 -12.76 11.49 21.45
CA MET A 213 -11.59 12.28 21.08
C MET A 213 -11.01 12.98 22.32
N PHE A 214 -11.84 13.70 23.07
CA PHE A 214 -11.44 14.43 24.26
C PHE A 214 -10.84 13.50 25.33
N ASN A 215 -11.49 12.37 25.60
CA ASN A 215 -10.98 11.39 26.56
C ASN A 215 -9.67 10.75 26.10
N GLY A 216 -9.54 10.41 24.82
CA GLY A 216 -8.31 9.83 24.27
C GLY A 216 -7.12 10.79 24.31
N LEU A 217 -7.34 12.10 24.17
CA LEU A 217 -6.29 13.12 24.34
C LEU A 217 -5.76 13.21 25.79
N HIS A 218 -6.56 12.79 26.78
CA HIS A 218 -6.15 12.78 28.19
C HIS A 218 -5.64 11.40 28.67
N ASP A 219 -5.80 10.36 27.84
CA ASP A 219 -5.48 8.98 28.20
C ASP A 219 -3.98 8.72 28.10
N THR A 220 -3.30 8.59 29.25
CA THR A 220 -1.84 8.44 29.30
C THR A 220 -1.31 7.22 28.51
N PRO A 221 -1.91 6.01 28.56
CA PRO A 221 -1.50 4.91 27.70
C PRO A 221 -1.63 5.22 26.20
N THR A 222 -2.70 5.90 25.77
CA THR A 222 -2.83 6.39 24.39
C THR A 222 -1.71 7.37 24.01
N LEU A 223 -1.34 8.29 24.91
CA LEU A 223 -0.20 9.20 24.68
C LEU A 223 1.14 8.44 24.57
N MET A 224 1.34 7.38 25.35
CA MET A 224 2.54 6.51 25.23
C MET A 224 2.61 5.82 23.88
N GLU A 225 1.50 5.28 23.39
CA GLU A 225 1.45 4.68 22.06
C GLU A 225 1.72 5.72 20.97
N MET A 226 1.17 6.94 21.08
CA MET A 226 1.44 8.02 20.13
C MET A 226 2.92 8.42 20.12
N ALA A 227 3.57 8.45 21.27
CA ALA A 227 5.00 8.72 21.37
C ALA A 227 5.83 7.62 20.68
N ALA A 228 5.51 6.34 20.88
CA ALA A 228 6.18 5.23 20.18
C ALA A 228 5.99 5.30 18.65
N LEU A 229 4.76 5.57 18.18
CA LEU A 229 4.48 5.78 16.75
C LEU A 229 5.27 6.97 16.18
N THR A 230 5.33 8.08 16.93
CA THR A 230 6.07 9.28 16.53
C THR A 230 7.57 9.00 16.41
N LEU A 231 8.15 8.27 17.36
CA LEU A 231 9.55 7.87 17.30
C LEU A 231 9.81 6.94 16.11
N TYR A 232 8.95 5.95 15.84
CA TYR A 232 9.10 5.10 14.65
C TYR A 232 8.98 5.90 13.34
N LEU A 233 8.06 6.87 13.28
CA LEU A 233 7.90 7.76 12.12
C LEU A 233 9.20 8.50 11.79
N LEU A 234 9.80 9.10 12.81
CA LEU A 234 11.03 9.90 12.71
C LEU A 234 12.27 9.08 12.39
N THR A 235 12.31 7.85 12.87
CA THR A 235 13.55 7.03 12.89
C THR A 235 13.63 6.08 11.71
N ILE A 236 12.51 5.44 11.34
CA ILE A 236 12.39 4.46 10.25
C ILE A 236 11.59 5.04 9.10
N SER A 237 10.35 5.43 9.36
CA SER A 237 9.37 5.63 8.28
C SER A 237 9.77 6.77 7.32
N TYR A 238 10.09 7.96 7.82
CA TYR A 238 10.51 9.08 6.96
C TYR A 238 11.80 8.77 6.18
N SER A 239 12.82 8.27 6.86
CA SER A 239 14.11 7.95 6.26
C SER A 239 13.97 6.85 5.19
N TYR A 240 13.07 5.88 5.39
CA TYR A 240 12.85 4.78 4.45
C TYR A 240 12.11 5.29 3.23
N MET A 241 11.04 6.05 3.45
CA MET A 241 10.24 6.66 2.39
C MET A 241 11.05 7.63 1.53
N ARG A 242 12.01 8.35 2.12
CA ARG A 242 12.95 9.22 1.42
C ARG A 242 13.82 8.45 0.42
N VAL A 243 14.29 7.25 0.79
CA VAL A 243 15.10 6.41 -0.10
C VAL A 243 14.24 5.80 -1.20
N VAL A 244 13.11 5.16 -0.85
CA VAL A 244 12.33 4.38 -1.84
C VAL A 244 11.55 5.25 -2.82
N ARG A 245 11.17 6.48 -2.45
CA ARG A 245 10.57 7.46 -3.37
C ARG A 245 11.60 8.11 -4.30
N GLY A 246 12.89 8.08 -3.95
CA GLY A 246 13.96 8.74 -4.70
C GLY A 246 13.77 10.26 -4.81
N SER A 247 14.42 10.89 -5.78
CA SER A 247 14.32 12.34 -6.06
C SER A 247 13.07 12.73 -6.86
N GLY A 248 12.08 11.84 -7.00
CA GLY A 248 10.89 12.04 -7.84
C GLY A 248 11.15 11.96 -9.35
N GLU A 249 12.34 12.34 -9.81
CA GLU A 249 12.74 12.28 -11.24
C GLU A 249 13.37 10.93 -11.62
N GLN A 250 14.07 10.28 -10.68
CA GLN A 250 14.72 8.99 -10.89
C GLN A 250 14.00 7.89 -10.13
N ARG A 251 13.49 6.91 -10.87
CA ARG A 251 12.88 5.72 -10.29
C ARG A 251 13.96 4.81 -9.74
N ILE A 252 13.77 4.40 -8.49
CA ILE A 252 14.66 3.45 -7.82
C ILE A 252 14.26 2.04 -8.23
N ASN A 253 15.26 1.24 -8.61
CA ASN A 253 15.07 -0.17 -8.89
C ASN A 253 14.97 -0.93 -7.56
N THR A 254 13.87 -1.63 -7.31
CA THR A 254 13.66 -2.39 -6.08
C THR A 254 14.74 -3.42 -5.84
N LEU A 255 15.32 -3.96 -6.92
CA LEU A 255 16.36 -4.98 -6.88
C LEU A 255 17.68 -4.47 -6.25
N ASP A 256 17.87 -3.15 -6.18
CA ASP A 256 19.02 -2.51 -5.55
C ASP A 256 18.82 -2.26 -4.05
N LEU A 257 17.63 -2.57 -3.51
CA LEU A 257 17.24 -2.24 -2.14
C LEU A 257 17.52 -3.35 -1.12
N VAL A 258 18.23 -4.42 -1.49
CA VAL A 258 18.67 -5.45 -0.54
C VAL A 258 19.40 -4.82 0.67
N PRO A 259 20.40 -3.92 0.50
CA PRO A 259 21.09 -3.31 1.63
C PRO A 259 20.19 -2.42 2.49
N LEU A 260 19.17 -1.80 1.88
CA LEU A 260 18.22 -0.95 2.61
C LEU A 260 17.38 -1.78 3.59
N HIS A 261 16.88 -2.93 3.16
CA HIS A 261 16.05 -3.79 4.00
C HIS A 261 16.86 -4.42 5.14
N ASP A 262 18.11 -4.81 4.89
CA ASP A 262 19.02 -5.25 5.95
C ASP A 262 19.29 -4.13 6.96
N LYS A 263 19.49 -2.91 6.47
CA LYS A 263 19.71 -1.74 7.34
C LYS A 263 18.50 -1.43 8.24
N VAL A 264 17.28 -1.51 7.70
CA VAL A 264 16.06 -1.30 8.50
C VAL A 264 15.93 -2.35 9.60
N LYS A 265 16.12 -3.65 9.28
CA LYS A 265 16.08 -4.73 10.27
C LYS A 265 17.13 -4.53 11.37
N ASN A 266 18.36 -4.21 10.99
CA ASN A 266 19.45 -3.95 11.94
C ASN A 266 19.16 -2.74 12.82
N HIS A 267 18.55 -1.68 12.28
CA HIS A 267 18.19 -0.50 13.08
C HIS A 267 17.06 -0.79 14.05
N CYS A 268 16.05 -1.56 13.64
CA CYS A 268 15.01 -2.02 14.57
C CYS A 268 15.63 -2.82 15.72
N GLN A 269 16.53 -3.76 15.42
CA GLN A 269 17.24 -4.52 16.45
C GLN A 269 18.07 -3.61 17.37
N ALA A 270 18.78 -2.62 16.83
CA ALA A 270 19.57 -1.69 17.63
C ALA A 270 18.71 -0.88 18.62
N VAL A 271 17.51 -0.47 18.22
CA VAL A 271 16.56 0.23 19.11
C VAL A 271 15.96 -0.72 20.15
N ILE A 272 15.71 -1.98 19.81
CA ILE A 272 15.26 -3.01 20.76
C ILE A 272 16.34 -3.25 21.83
N ASP A 273 17.59 -3.44 21.40
CA ASP A 273 18.73 -3.70 22.28
C ASP A 273 19.07 -2.48 23.15
N ASN A 274 18.91 -1.28 22.60
CA ASN A 274 19.21 -0.02 23.26
C ASN A 274 18.19 1.08 22.93
N PRO A 275 17.03 1.11 23.61
CA PRO A 275 16.00 2.13 23.36
C PRO A 275 16.44 3.54 23.77
N ASP A 276 17.53 3.68 24.54
CA ASP A 276 18.12 4.97 24.87
C ASP A 276 18.70 5.70 23.65
N LEU A 277 18.90 5.00 22.52
CA LEU A 277 19.14 5.64 21.23
C LEU A 277 18.05 6.66 20.86
N LEU A 278 16.85 6.50 21.40
CA LEU A 278 15.68 7.36 21.15
C LEU A 278 15.13 8.04 22.40
N LEU A 279 15.40 7.50 23.60
CA LEU A 279 14.81 7.96 24.86
C LEU A 279 15.76 8.71 25.78
N ALA A 280 17.08 8.60 25.58
CA ALA A 280 18.04 9.33 26.40
C ALA A 280 17.96 10.84 26.16
N GLN A 281 18.36 11.61 27.16
CA GLN A 281 18.35 13.08 27.09
C GLN A 281 19.32 13.63 26.03
N ASP A 282 20.39 12.90 25.75
CA ASP A 282 21.40 13.18 24.72
C ASP A 282 21.16 12.42 23.40
N ALA A 283 20.02 11.73 23.27
CA ALA A 283 19.65 11.04 22.04
C ALA A 283 19.61 12.02 20.85
N SER A 284 20.31 11.66 19.78
CA SER A 284 20.47 12.49 18.58
C SER A 284 20.03 11.75 17.32
N PHE A 285 19.84 12.50 16.24
CA PHE A 285 19.52 11.91 14.94
C PHE A 285 20.66 11.08 14.35
N GLU A 286 21.90 11.31 14.76
CA GLU A 286 23.08 10.64 14.20
C GLU A 286 23.06 9.14 14.48
N THR A 287 22.55 8.77 15.66
CA THR A 287 22.42 7.37 16.09
C THR A 287 20.96 6.89 16.11
N GLY A 288 20.01 7.81 16.29
CA GLY A 288 18.60 7.46 16.40
C GLY A 288 17.87 7.31 15.07
N SER A 289 18.24 8.07 14.01
CA SER A 289 17.66 7.88 12.69
C SER A 289 18.45 6.84 11.91
N PHE A 290 17.78 5.92 11.20
CA PHE A 290 18.53 4.86 10.52
C PHE A 290 19.35 5.39 9.33
N ASP A 291 19.04 6.56 8.78
CA ASP A 291 19.85 7.20 7.74
C ASP A 291 20.86 8.22 8.27
N GLY A 292 20.92 8.44 9.59
CA GLY A 292 21.80 9.39 10.25
C GLY A 292 21.53 10.85 9.87
N LYS A 293 20.38 11.14 9.24
CA LYS A 293 20.00 12.50 8.83
C LYS A 293 19.15 13.17 9.90
N PRO A 294 19.12 14.53 9.93
CA PRO A 294 18.28 15.28 10.85
C PRO A 294 16.80 14.84 10.82
N TRP A 295 16.16 14.94 11.98
CA TRP A 295 14.73 14.66 12.14
C TRP A 295 13.90 15.51 11.19
N GLU A 296 13.05 14.87 10.38
CA GLU A 296 12.12 15.57 9.48
C GLU A 296 11.20 16.53 10.26
N ARG A 297 10.78 16.12 11.46
CA ARG A 297 9.97 16.90 12.42
C ARG A 297 10.68 16.94 13.77
N ALA A 298 11.67 17.83 13.90
CA ALA A 298 12.43 17.97 15.15
C ALA A 298 11.55 18.39 16.34
N ASP A 299 10.52 19.21 16.09
CA ASP A 299 9.47 19.57 17.05
C ASP A 299 8.78 18.34 17.64
N ALA A 300 8.50 17.32 16.83
CA ALA A 300 7.94 16.05 17.26
C ALA A 300 8.86 15.31 18.23
N PHE A 301 10.14 15.17 17.87
CA PHE A 301 11.14 14.49 18.70
C PHE A 301 11.26 15.14 20.07
N TYR A 302 11.44 16.47 20.09
CA TYR A 302 11.57 17.20 21.35
C TYR A 302 10.28 17.25 22.16
N THR A 303 9.12 17.12 21.52
CA THR A 303 7.85 16.94 22.24
C THR A 303 7.83 15.62 22.99
N VAL A 304 8.19 14.51 22.32
CA VAL A 304 8.29 13.20 22.97
C VAL A 304 9.31 13.26 24.12
N GLN A 305 10.49 13.83 23.90
CA GLN A 305 11.54 13.97 24.93
C GLN A 305 11.04 14.69 26.18
N ARG A 306 10.29 15.79 26.04
CA ARG A 306 9.69 16.50 27.18
C ARG A 306 8.65 15.64 27.93
N MET A 307 7.99 14.72 27.24
CA MET A 307 6.97 13.84 27.81
C MET A 307 7.56 12.59 28.46
N VAL A 308 8.76 12.12 28.07
CA VAL A 308 9.40 10.90 28.61
C VAL A 308 9.28 10.79 30.14
N PRO A 309 9.57 11.84 30.96
CA PRO A 309 9.45 11.73 32.42
C PRO A 309 8.03 11.46 32.93
N THR A 310 7.01 11.76 32.13
CA THR A 310 5.59 11.58 32.47
C THR A 310 4.98 10.29 31.89
N LEU A 311 5.76 9.54 31.11
CA LEU A 311 5.32 8.35 30.37
C LEU A 311 6.04 7.10 30.88
N PRO A 312 5.62 6.53 32.04
CA PRO A 312 6.41 5.54 32.79
C PRO A 312 6.68 4.22 32.04
N TYR A 313 5.80 3.83 31.10
CA TYR A 313 5.92 2.57 30.37
C TYR A 313 6.36 2.74 28.91
N LEU A 314 6.72 3.97 28.49
CA LEU A 314 7.09 4.25 27.10
C LEU A 314 8.26 3.38 26.61
N ARG A 315 9.25 3.09 27.46
CA ARG A 315 10.35 2.19 27.10
C ARG A 315 9.86 0.81 26.66
N GLY A 316 8.96 0.22 27.44
CA GLY A 316 8.39 -1.09 27.13
C GLY A 316 7.53 -1.06 25.87
N CYS A 317 6.65 -0.05 25.74
CA CYS A 317 5.85 0.15 24.53
C CYS A 317 6.72 0.32 23.28
N LEU A 318 7.83 1.05 23.39
CA LEU A 318 8.76 1.28 22.29
C LEU A 318 9.44 -0.03 21.87
N ILE A 319 9.95 -0.81 22.83
CA ILE A 319 10.56 -2.12 22.55
C ILE A 319 9.56 -3.03 21.85
N ASP A 320 8.36 -3.22 22.41
CA ASP A 320 7.33 -4.09 21.83
C ASP A 320 6.90 -3.59 20.44
N PHE A 321 6.84 -2.28 20.22
CA PHE A 321 6.58 -1.73 18.89
C PHE A 321 7.67 -2.14 17.89
N PHE A 322 8.94 -1.95 18.25
CA PHE A 322 10.05 -2.26 17.36
C PHE A 322 10.23 -3.76 17.13
N GLU A 323 9.96 -4.61 18.12
CA GLU A 323 9.93 -6.07 17.96
C GLU A 323 8.87 -6.49 16.93
N GLY A 324 7.64 -5.96 17.04
CA GLY A 324 6.57 -6.30 16.11
C GLY A 324 6.82 -5.75 14.71
N ALA A 325 7.47 -4.58 14.61
CA ALA A 325 7.91 -4.03 13.35
C ALA A 325 9.01 -4.91 12.72
N LEU A 326 10.01 -5.34 13.50
CA LEU A 326 11.11 -6.19 13.04
C LEU A 326 10.61 -7.53 12.50
N GLU A 327 9.79 -8.25 13.26
CA GLU A 327 9.18 -9.52 12.83
C GLU A 327 8.44 -9.35 11.49
N THR A 328 7.77 -8.21 11.32
CA THR A 328 7.03 -7.92 10.08
C THR A 328 7.97 -7.54 8.94
N TRP A 329 9.06 -6.81 9.20
CA TRP A 329 10.09 -6.52 8.21
C TRP A 329 10.79 -7.79 7.73
N GLU A 330 11.00 -8.77 8.59
CA GLU A 330 11.53 -10.09 8.23
C GLU A 330 10.53 -10.83 7.32
N GLN A 331 9.26 -10.90 7.71
CA GLN A 331 8.22 -11.56 6.92
C GLN A 331 8.01 -10.93 5.54
N PHE A 332 7.95 -9.59 5.46
CA PHE A 332 7.73 -8.88 4.20
C PHE A 332 9.03 -8.55 3.45
N GLY A 333 10.19 -8.86 4.03
CA GLY A 333 11.51 -8.72 3.43
C GLY A 333 12.09 -10.01 2.85
N LEU A 334 11.36 -11.13 2.93
CA LEU A 334 11.81 -12.47 2.49
C LEU A 334 12.36 -12.50 1.06
N GLU A 335 11.89 -11.63 0.16
CA GLU A 335 12.38 -11.57 -1.23
C GLU A 335 13.84 -11.10 -1.35
N PHE A 336 14.36 -10.37 -0.34
CA PHE A 336 15.71 -9.81 -0.32
C PHE A 336 16.73 -10.68 0.44
N GLU A 337 16.29 -11.76 1.08
CA GLU A 337 17.15 -12.60 1.90
C GLU A 337 18.28 -13.27 1.09
N LYS A 338 19.35 -13.63 1.81
CA LYS A 338 20.45 -14.42 1.23
C LYS A 338 19.91 -15.74 0.67
N GLY A 339 20.36 -16.09 -0.53
CA GLY A 339 19.91 -17.29 -1.24
C GLY A 339 18.61 -17.12 -2.03
N ARG A 340 17.96 -15.94 -1.98
CA ARG A 340 16.84 -15.61 -2.86
C ARG A 340 17.32 -15.03 -4.18
N PRO A 341 16.51 -15.12 -5.26
CA PRO A 341 16.92 -14.67 -6.58
C PRO A 341 17.47 -13.25 -6.61
N ILE A 342 16.85 -12.30 -5.89
CA ILE A 342 17.25 -10.88 -5.87
C ILE A 342 18.68 -10.67 -5.34
N ASN A 343 19.05 -11.37 -4.27
CA ASN A 343 20.34 -11.22 -3.61
C ASN A 343 21.51 -11.69 -4.49
N GLY A 344 21.26 -12.68 -5.37
CA GLY A 344 22.25 -13.23 -6.28
C GLY A 344 22.33 -12.57 -7.67
N MET A 345 21.52 -11.55 -7.96
CA MET A 345 21.47 -10.97 -9.31
C MET A 345 22.71 -10.13 -9.62
N THR A 346 23.20 -10.26 -10.85
CA THR A 346 24.23 -9.35 -11.37
C THR A 346 23.65 -7.96 -11.67
N GLU A 347 24.51 -6.95 -11.73
CA GLU A 347 24.10 -5.58 -12.06
C GLU A 347 23.47 -5.48 -13.46
N GLU A 348 23.94 -6.30 -14.41
CA GLU A 348 23.36 -6.41 -15.75
C GLU A 348 21.93 -6.96 -15.70
N GLN A 349 21.68 -8.00 -14.91
CA GLN A 349 20.34 -8.58 -14.73
C GLN A 349 19.38 -7.56 -14.09
N LYS A 350 19.83 -6.85 -13.05
CA LYS A 350 19.02 -5.82 -12.37
C LYS A 350 18.64 -4.68 -13.31
N LYS A 351 19.58 -4.20 -14.13
CA LYS A 351 19.34 -3.14 -15.13
C LYS A 351 18.36 -3.56 -16.21
N ARG A 352 18.38 -4.84 -16.61
CA ARG A 352 17.48 -5.39 -17.64
C ARG A 352 16.04 -5.54 -17.13
N LEU A 353 15.85 -6.02 -15.90
CA LEU A 353 14.52 -6.33 -15.38
C LEU A 353 13.78 -5.14 -14.80
N PHE A 354 14.50 -4.15 -14.24
CA PHE A 354 13.97 -2.92 -13.63
C PHE A 354 12.56 -3.01 -13.04
N THR A 355 12.45 -3.10 -11.71
CA THR A 355 11.16 -3.00 -11.01
C THR A 355 11.10 -1.74 -10.17
N SER A 356 9.98 -1.02 -10.20
CA SER A 356 9.82 0.21 -9.42
C SER A 356 9.67 -0.11 -7.92
N ALA A 357 10.42 0.60 -7.07
CA ALA A 357 10.34 0.47 -5.61
C ALA A 357 8.95 0.79 -5.05
N THR A 358 8.23 1.71 -5.69
CA THR A 358 6.87 2.12 -5.31
C THR A 358 5.85 1.80 -6.40
N ASN A 359 4.60 1.64 -5.97
CA ASN A 359 3.44 1.38 -6.84
C ASN A 359 2.67 2.66 -7.22
N ASP A 360 3.17 3.83 -6.82
CA ASP A 360 2.50 5.14 -7.01
C ASP A 360 2.10 5.39 -8.48
N HIS A 361 2.92 4.93 -9.43
CA HIS A 361 2.65 5.07 -10.86
C HIS A 361 1.44 4.24 -11.32
N ASN A 362 1.30 3.01 -10.80
CA ASN A 362 0.18 2.14 -11.14
C ASN A 362 -1.10 2.66 -10.48
N GLU A 363 -1.01 3.11 -9.23
CA GLU A 363 -2.13 3.76 -8.51
C GLU A 363 -2.56 5.06 -9.20
N GLY A 364 -1.60 5.87 -9.65
CA GLY A 364 -1.86 7.07 -10.45
C GLY A 364 -2.53 6.76 -11.79
N ALA A 365 -2.09 5.71 -12.48
CA ALA A 365 -2.70 5.26 -13.73
C ALA A 365 -4.15 4.77 -13.52
N LEU A 366 -4.42 4.06 -12.42
CA LEU A 366 -5.77 3.65 -12.04
C LEU A 366 -6.65 4.86 -11.71
N SER A 367 -6.15 5.81 -10.91
CA SER A 367 -6.88 7.05 -10.59
C SER A 367 -7.21 7.84 -11.86
N LYS A 368 -6.28 7.88 -12.81
CA LYS A 368 -6.51 8.46 -14.13
C LYS A 368 -7.61 7.74 -14.90
N LEU A 369 -7.59 6.41 -14.96
CA LEU A 369 -8.65 5.61 -15.59
C LEU A 369 -10.02 5.94 -14.98
N CYS A 370 -10.13 5.94 -13.65
CA CYS A 370 -11.38 6.26 -12.95
C CYS A 370 -11.87 7.68 -13.25
N THR A 371 -10.97 8.64 -13.40
CA THR A 371 -11.32 10.03 -13.75
C THR A 371 -11.77 10.15 -15.20
N ASP A 372 -11.04 9.53 -16.13
CA ASP A 372 -11.38 9.56 -17.55
C ASP A 372 -12.73 8.86 -17.80
N LEU A 373 -13.00 7.72 -17.13
CA LEU A 373 -14.30 7.03 -17.22
C LEU A 373 -15.46 7.84 -16.62
N ARG A 374 -15.22 8.67 -15.59
CA ARG A 374 -16.26 9.59 -15.07
C ARG A 374 -16.59 10.70 -16.07
N CYS A 375 -15.58 11.22 -16.77
CA CYS A 375 -15.77 12.23 -17.81
C CYS A 375 -16.39 11.66 -19.09
N ALA A 376 -16.07 10.40 -19.42
CA ALA A 376 -16.56 9.71 -20.61
C ALA A 376 -17.11 8.32 -20.25
N PRO A 377 -18.33 8.23 -19.67
CA PRO A 377 -18.86 6.98 -19.13
C PRO A 377 -19.13 5.90 -20.20
N ASN A 378 -19.29 6.30 -21.46
CA ASN A 378 -19.48 5.38 -22.58
C ASN A 378 -18.15 4.87 -23.18
N MET A 379 -17.00 5.34 -22.69
CA MET A 379 -15.69 4.88 -23.14
C MET A 379 -15.45 3.46 -22.65
N SER A 380 -15.10 2.55 -23.57
CA SER A 380 -14.75 1.20 -23.20
C SER A 380 -13.32 1.11 -22.64
N LEU A 381 -13.05 0.08 -21.83
CA LEU A 381 -11.71 -0.16 -21.30
C LEU A 381 -10.69 -0.42 -22.43
N THR A 382 -11.11 -1.10 -23.51
CA THR A 382 -10.27 -1.33 -24.68
C THR A 382 -9.90 -0.02 -25.37
N CYS A 383 -10.86 0.90 -25.55
CA CYS A 383 -10.60 2.22 -26.11
C CYS A 383 -9.64 3.05 -25.23
N TRP A 384 -9.86 3.04 -23.91
CA TRP A 384 -8.97 3.73 -22.98
C TRP A 384 -7.55 3.14 -23.01
N ASN A 385 -7.40 1.81 -22.95
CA ASN A 385 -6.12 1.12 -23.02
C ASN A 385 -5.37 1.45 -24.33
N ALA A 386 -6.07 1.40 -25.46
CA ALA A 386 -5.50 1.74 -26.76
C ALA A 386 -5.03 3.20 -26.80
N GLY A 387 -5.83 4.14 -26.31
CA GLY A 387 -5.49 5.56 -26.23
C GLY A 387 -4.30 5.84 -25.30
N THR A 388 -4.24 5.18 -24.15
CA THR A 388 -3.12 5.28 -23.20
C THR A 388 -1.84 4.72 -23.81
N MET A 389 -1.88 3.51 -24.37
CA MET A 389 -0.73 2.88 -25.04
C MET A 389 -0.23 3.71 -26.23
N TYR A 390 -1.15 4.27 -27.02
CA TYR A 390 -0.81 5.14 -28.14
C TYR A 390 0.02 6.35 -27.70
N LYS A 391 -0.34 6.95 -26.57
CA LYS A 391 0.38 8.09 -25.99
C LYS A 391 1.71 7.66 -25.38
N CYS A 392 1.71 6.64 -24.51
CA CYS A 392 2.90 6.17 -23.81
C CYS A 392 4.01 5.72 -24.77
N ASN A 393 3.64 4.98 -25.81
CA ASN A 393 4.60 4.46 -26.80
C ASN A 393 5.01 5.51 -27.86
N ARG A 394 4.47 6.74 -27.76
CA ARG A 394 4.64 7.79 -28.79
C ARG A 394 4.29 7.28 -30.19
N THR A 395 3.27 6.42 -30.27
CA THR A 395 2.89 5.69 -31.48
C THR A 395 2.61 6.63 -32.66
N HIS A 396 2.12 7.85 -32.40
CA HIS A 396 1.95 8.88 -33.43
C HIS A 396 3.21 9.13 -34.27
N GLY A 397 4.38 9.24 -33.61
CA GLY A 397 5.64 9.50 -34.28
C GLY A 397 6.08 8.34 -35.17
N PHE A 398 5.90 7.11 -34.69
CA PHE A 398 6.12 5.89 -35.48
C PHE A 398 5.18 5.85 -36.68
N MET A 399 3.88 6.08 -36.47
CA MET A 399 2.89 6.04 -37.53
C MET A 399 3.17 7.04 -38.65
N LYS A 400 3.59 8.26 -38.31
CA LYS A 400 3.93 9.30 -39.28
C LYS A 400 5.15 8.93 -40.12
N LYS A 401 6.14 8.24 -39.54
CA LYS A 401 7.40 7.87 -40.20
C LYS A 401 7.28 6.61 -41.05
N ILE A 402 6.53 5.61 -40.59
CA ILE A 402 6.57 4.25 -41.16
C ILE A 402 5.29 3.88 -41.92
N LEU A 403 4.13 4.38 -41.52
CA LEU A 403 2.87 3.91 -42.11
C LEU A 403 2.53 4.63 -43.41
N THR A 404 2.34 3.84 -44.45
CA THR A 404 1.80 4.28 -45.74
C THR A 404 0.27 4.36 -45.69
N GLN A 405 -0.35 4.91 -46.73
CA GLN A 405 -1.80 4.94 -46.85
C GLN A 405 -2.43 3.54 -46.87
N LYS A 406 -1.75 2.55 -47.48
CA LYS A 406 -2.19 1.15 -47.47
C LYS A 406 -2.20 0.55 -46.07
N HIS A 407 -1.15 0.80 -45.28
CA HIS A 407 -1.12 0.33 -43.89
C HIS A 407 -2.23 0.95 -43.04
N LYS A 408 -2.52 2.24 -43.23
CA LYS A 408 -3.63 2.91 -42.53
C LYS A 408 -4.99 2.31 -42.90
N ALA A 409 -5.22 2.04 -44.19
CA ALA A 409 -6.45 1.39 -44.65
C ALA A 409 -6.62 -0.02 -44.05
N PHE A 410 -5.54 -0.81 -44.00
CA PHE A 410 -5.54 -2.11 -43.34
C PHE A 410 -5.88 -2.00 -41.84
N LEU A 411 -5.22 -1.10 -41.10
CA LEU A 411 -5.50 -0.89 -39.68
C LEU A 411 -6.94 -0.45 -39.42
N CYS A 412 -7.52 0.43 -40.26
CA CYS A 412 -8.92 0.80 -40.15
C CYS A 412 -9.85 -0.40 -40.37
N SER A 413 -9.56 -1.24 -41.35
CA SER A 413 -10.32 -2.48 -41.60
C SER A 413 -10.24 -3.44 -40.41
N GLU A 414 -9.05 -3.58 -39.81
CA GLU A 414 -8.83 -4.46 -38.67
C GLU A 414 -9.52 -3.96 -37.40
N VAL A 415 -9.54 -2.64 -37.17
CA VAL A 415 -10.31 -2.05 -36.06
C VAL A 415 -11.80 -2.33 -36.22
N HIS A 416 -12.36 -2.16 -37.42
CA HIS A 416 -13.77 -2.52 -37.65
C HIS A 416 -14.05 -4.01 -37.43
N ARG A 417 -13.12 -4.89 -37.81
CA ARG A 417 -13.21 -6.34 -37.54
C ARG A 417 -13.18 -6.62 -36.03
N LEU A 418 -12.32 -5.97 -35.27
CA LEU A 418 -12.23 -6.15 -33.82
C LEU A 418 -13.48 -5.61 -33.10
N ASP A 419 -14.01 -4.47 -33.54
CA ASP A 419 -15.25 -3.90 -32.98
C ASP A 419 -16.46 -4.81 -33.23
N SER A 420 -16.52 -5.47 -34.40
CA SER A 420 -17.61 -6.40 -34.72
C SER A 420 -17.62 -7.65 -33.85
N LEU A 421 -16.49 -8.03 -33.24
CA LEU A 421 -16.40 -9.15 -32.29
C LEU A 421 -17.06 -8.84 -30.93
N LYS A 422 -17.44 -7.59 -30.66
CA LYS A 422 -18.16 -7.18 -29.43
C LYS A 422 -17.49 -7.65 -28.13
N LEU A 423 -16.15 -7.74 -28.12
CA LEU A 423 -15.37 -8.29 -27.00
C LEU A 423 -15.62 -7.56 -25.66
N ASP A 424 -15.85 -6.25 -25.70
CA ASP A 424 -16.16 -5.48 -24.50
C ASP A 424 -17.56 -5.78 -23.94
N GLN A 425 -18.53 -6.10 -24.81
CA GLN A 425 -19.86 -6.55 -24.39
C GLN A 425 -19.78 -7.93 -23.74
N GLN A 426 -19.03 -8.86 -24.35
CA GLN A 426 -18.80 -10.19 -23.78
C GLN A 426 -18.10 -10.11 -22.42
N ARG A 427 -17.10 -9.24 -22.26
CA ARG A 427 -16.45 -9.00 -20.95
C ARG A 427 -17.42 -8.48 -19.90
N ARG A 428 -18.29 -7.51 -20.25
CA ARG A 428 -19.32 -7.01 -19.32
C ARG A 428 -20.31 -8.09 -18.93
N GLN A 429 -20.67 -8.97 -19.86
CA GLN A 429 -21.57 -10.09 -19.58
C GLN A 429 -20.94 -11.12 -18.64
N LYS A 430 -19.69 -11.53 -18.90
CA LYS A 430 -18.93 -12.40 -17.98
C LYS A 430 -18.78 -11.79 -16.58
N GLN A 431 -18.55 -10.47 -16.49
CA GLN A 431 -18.48 -9.79 -15.20
C GLN A 431 -19.84 -9.79 -14.48
N ALA A 432 -20.95 -9.62 -15.22
CA ALA A 432 -22.28 -9.68 -14.65
C ALA A 432 -22.62 -11.08 -14.13
N GLU A 433 -22.23 -12.13 -14.85
CA GLU A 433 -22.37 -13.53 -14.44
C GLU A 433 -21.55 -13.85 -13.19
N TYR A 434 -20.31 -13.34 -13.09
CA TYR A 434 -19.46 -13.52 -11.90
C TYR A 434 -20.00 -12.80 -10.65
N ASN A 435 -20.75 -11.70 -10.83
CA ASN A 435 -21.28 -10.89 -9.74
C ASN A 435 -22.65 -11.39 -9.22
N GLN A 436 -23.25 -12.38 -9.86
CA GLN A 436 -24.45 -13.09 -9.39
C GLN A 436 -24.03 -14.25 -8.48
#